data_AF-A0A355S0G4-F1
#
_entry.id   AF-A0A355S0G4-F1
#
_cell.length_a   1.000
_cell.length_b   1.000
_cell.length_c   1.000
_cell.angle_alpha   90.00
_cell.angle_beta   90.00
_cell.angle_gamma   90.00
#
_symmetry.space_group_name_H-M   'P 1'
#
loop_
_entity.id
_entity.type
_entity.pdbx_description
1 polymer ?
#
loop_
_entity_poly.entity_id
_entity_poly.type
_entity_poly.pdbx_seq_one_letter_code
_entity_poly.pdbx_strand_id
1 'polypeptide(L)'
;SLTTGQATKDGFAVTNPFMLNLNILGKAALAMMVPVLSGYIAYSIAGRPGLTPGFVLGYIANNTVGASGAKTGFLGALLLGIVAGYFVKWMKSWKVHPSIRAIMPILIIP
;
A
#
# COMPACT_ATOMS: atom_id res chain seq x y z
N SER A 1 27.88 22.03 8.81
CA SER A 1 26.77 22.11 9.77
C SER A 1 25.61 21.26 9.28
N LEU A 2 24.96 20.48 10.14
CA LEU A 2 23.82 19.62 9.78
C LEU A 2 22.52 20.42 9.59
N THR A 3 22.51 21.68 10.03
CA THR A 3 21.36 22.58 9.97
C THR A 3 21.48 23.62 8.86
N THR A 4 22.26 23.37 7.79
CA THR A 4 22.31 24.30 6.65
C THR A 4 20.99 24.27 5.88
N GLY A 5 20.40 25.44 5.68
CA GLY A 5 19.16 25.60 4.93
C GLY A 5 18.89 27.06 4.60
N GLN A 6 17.97 27.28 3.66
CA GLN A 6 17.49 28.61 3.29
C GLN A 6 16.06 28.80 3.82
N ALA A 7 15.76 29.98 4.34
CA ALA A 7 14.40 30.34 4.69
C ALA A 7 13.61 30.60 3.40
N THR A 8 12.71 29.67 3.07
CA THR A 8 11.75 29.79 1.98
C THR A 8 10.41 30.27 2.52
N LYS A 9 9.55 30.76 1.61
CA LYS A 9 8.21 31.29 1.93
C LYS A 9 7.30 30.25 2.62
N ASP A 10 7.59 28.97 2.42
CA ASP A 10 6.86 27.83 3.00
C ASP A 10 7.58 27.20 4.22
N GLY A 11 8.68 27.78 4.70
CA GLY A 11 9.46 27.29 5.85
C GLY A 11 10.97 27.13 5.59
N PHE A 12 11.69 26.56 6.55
CA PHE A 12 13.14 26.33 6.46
C PHE A 12 13.46 25.13 5.55
N ALA A 13 14.01 25.40 4.36
CA ALA A 13 14.43 24.37 3.42
C ALA A 13 15.85 23.92 3.74
N VAL A 14 15.98 22.72 4.32
CA VAL A 14 17.27 22.09 4.61
C VAL A 14 17.95 21.75 3.28
N THR A 15 19.14 22.31 3.05
CA THR A 15 19.92 22.11 1.82
C THR A 15 20.99 21.02 1.96
N ASN A 16 21.18 20.51 3.18
CA ASN A 16 22.13 19.44 3.43
C ASN A 16 21.66 18.11 2.77
N PRO A 17 22.46 17.49 1.88
CA PRO A 17 22.07 16.26 1.18
C PRO A 17 21.67 15.10 2.09
N PHE A 18 22.35 14.94 3.23
CA PHE A 18 22.02 13.90 4.20
C PHE A 18 20.62 14.10 4.80
N MET A 19 20.29 15.33 5.19
CA MET A 19 18.98 15.67 5.76
C MET A 19 17.86 15.62 4.71
N LEU A 20 18.16 15.95 3.45
CA LEU A 20 17.22 15.79 2.34
C LEU A 20 16.87 14.32 2.13
N ASN A 21 17.88 13.44 2.09
CA ASN A 21 17.66 12.00 1.98
C ASN A 21 16.83 11.45 3.15
N LEU A 22 17.10 11.91 4.37
CA LEU A 22 16.31 11.54 5.56
C LEU A 22 14.85 12.02 5.45
N ASN A 23 14.61 13.23 4.95
CA ASN A 23 13.27 13.76 4.73
C ASN A 23 12.49 12.94 3.68
N ILE A 24 13.15 12.55 2.59
CA ILE A 24 12.57 11.69 1.55
C ILE A 24 12.19 10.33 2.15
N LEU A 25 13.08 9.74 2.95
CA LEU A 25 12.82 8.47 3.61
C LEU A 25 11.60 8.54 4.54
N GLY A 26 11.51 9.60 5.35
CA GLY A 26 10.37 9.85 6.22
C GLY A 26 9.06 10.03 5.46
N LYS A 27 9.07 10.80 4.36
CA LYS A 27 7.91 10.95 3.48
C LYS A 27 7.47 9.63 2.85
N ALA A 28 8.42 8.82 2.38
CA ALA A 28 8.13 7.50 1.82
C ALA A 28 7.53 6.55 2.87
N ALA A 29 8.05 6.56 4.10
CA ALA A 29 7.52 5.76 5.20
C ALA A 29 6.06 6.13 5.52
N LEU A 30 5.74 7.42 5.60
CA LEU A 30 4.37 7.89 5.83
C LEU A 30 3.44 7.52 4.66
N ALA A 31 3.92 7.59 3.42
CA ALA A 31 3.15 7.20 2.25
C ALA A 31 2.84 5.69 2.21
N MET A 32 3.72 4.85 2.77
CA MET A 32 3.54 3.39 2.84
C MET A 32 2.65 2.93 3.99
N MET A 33 2.33 3.79 4.96
CA MET A 33 1.49 3.44 6.10
C MET A 33 0.12 2.86 5.68
N VAL A 34 -0.55 3.53 4.74
CA VAL A 34 -1.88 3.14 4.24
C VAL A 34 -1.85 1.83 3.43
N PRO A 35 -0.93 1.65 2.45
CA PRO A 35 -0.72 0.36 1.79
C PRO A 35 -0.45 -0.79 2.76
N VAL A 36 0.43 -0.59 3.74
CA VAL A 36 0.81 -1.62 4.73
C VAL A 36 -0.39 -2.04 5.55
N LEU A 37 -1.16 -1.09 6.07
CA LEU A 37 -2.39 -1.38 6.79
C LEU A 37 -3.33 -2.27 5.97
N SER A 38 -3.65 -1.85 4.73
CA SER A 38 -4.55 -2.60 3.83
C SER A 38 -4.03 -4.01 3.51
N GLY A 39 -2.72 -4.13 3.23
CA GLY A 39 -2.07 -5.41 2.98
C GLY A 39 -2.20 -6.38 4.16
N TYR A 40 -1.98 -5.90 5.38
CA TYR A 40 -2.10 -6.74 6.58
C TYR A 40 -3.55 -7.06 6.96
N ILE A 41 -4.51 -6.18 6.64
CA ILE A 41 -5.94 -6.49 6.75
C ILE A 41 -6.29 -7.65 5.80
N ALA A 42 -5.90 -7.57 4.53
CA ALA A 42 -6.15 -8.62 3.56
C ALA A 42 -5.45 -9.94 3.95
N TYR A 43 -4.22 -9.85 4.46
CA TYR A 43 -3.47 -10.98 5.00
C TYR A 43 -4.20 -11.68 6.15
N SER A 44 -4.81 -10.92 7.05
CA SER A 44 -5.56 -11.49 8.19
C SER A 44 -6.75 -12.37 7.75
N ILE A 45 -7.29 -12.13 6.55
CA ILE A 45 -8.45 -12.87 5.99
C ILE A 45 -8.02 -14.04 5.10
N ALA A 46 -7.05 -13.83 4.20
CA ALA A 46 -6.69 -14.78 3.16
C ALA A 46 -5.33 -15.47 3.33
N GLY A 47 -4.52 -15.03 4.29
CA GLY A 47 -3.13 -15.41 4.47
C GLY A 47 -2.20 -14.76 3.44
N ARG A 48 -1.03 -15.36 3.21
CA ARG A 48 0.02 -14.85 2.30
C ARG A 48 -0.46 -14.37 0.92
N PRO A 49 -1.39 -15.07 0.23
CA PRO A 49 -1.86 -14.64 -1.08
C PRO A 49 -2.67 -13.33 -1.04
N GLY A 50 -3.14 -12.91 0.13
CA GLY A 50 -3.88 -11.65 0.31
C GLY A 50 -2.99 -10.40 0.43
N LEU A 51 -1.67 -10.55 0.61
CA LEU A 51 -0.78 -9.42 0.84
C LEU A 51 -0.67 -8.51 -0.39
N THR A 52 -0.22 -9.06 -1.52
CA THR A 52 -0.03 -8.31 -2.77
C THR A 52 -1.28 -7.54 -3.22
N PRO A 53 -2.48 -8.15 -3.30
CA PRO A 53 -3.67 -7.43 -3.72
C PRO A 53 -4.09 -6.38 -2.68
N GLY A 54 -3.94 -6.67 -1.39
CA GLY A 54 -4.20 -5.71 -0.31
C GLY A 54 -3.27 -4.50 -0.37
N PHE A 55 -1.98 -4.70 -0.69
CA PHE A 55 -1.02 -3.61 -0.87
C PHE A 55 -1.36 -2.73 -2.08
N VAL A 56 -1.67 -3.34 -3.22
CA VAL A 56 -2.03 -2.61 -4.45
C VAL A 56 -3.29 -1.79 -4.23
N LEU A 57 -4.34 -2.37 -3.65
CA LEU A 57 -5.56 -1.62 -3.37
C LEU A 57 -5.37 -0.53 -2.31
N GLY A 58 -4.53 -0.77 -1.29
CA GLY A 58 -4.18 0.23 -0.29
C GLY A 58 -3.36 1.39 -0.85
N TYR A 59 -2.47 1.11 -1.81
CA TYR A 59 -1.76 2.14 -2.57
C TYR A 59 -2.71 2.96 -3.43
N ILE A 60 -3.64 2.31 -4.12
CA ILE A 60 -4.68 2.97 -4.90
C ILE A 60 -5.54 3.87 -4.01
N ALA A 61 -5.96 3.42 -2.82
CA ALA A 61 -6.72 4.24 -1.88
C ALA A 61 -5.98 5.50 -1.40
N ASN A 62 -4.64 5.42 -1.27
CA ASN A 62 -3.81 6.55 -0.84
C ASN A 62 -3.47 7.52 -1.98
N ASN A 63 -3.59 7.08 -3.23
CA ASN A 63 -3.36 7.89 -4.41
C ASN A 63 -4.69 8.38 -5.00
N THR A 64 -4.64 9.44 -5.81
CA THR A 64 -5.83 9.95 -6.49
C THR A 64 -6.29 8.97 -7.56
N VAL A 65 -7.52 8.49 -7.45
CA VAL A 65 -8.08 7.50 -8.38
C VAL A 65 -9.42 8.03 -8.90
N GLY A 66 -9.53 8.13 -10.22
CA GLY A 66 -10.71 8.66 -10.91
C GLY A 66 -10.63 10.16 -11.23
N ALA A 67 -11.48 10.59 -12.17
CA ALA A 67 -11.53 11.96 -12.70
C ALA A 67 -11.82 13.03 -11.63
N SER A 68 -12.37 12.65 -10.48
CA SER A 68 -12.75 13.56 -9.40
C SER A 68 -11.59 13.94 -8.46
N GLY A 69 -10.39 13.36 -8.62
CA GLY A 69 -9.22 13.69 -7.80
C GLY A 69 -9.33 13.35 -6.30
N ALA A 70 -10.38 12.63 -5.89
CA ALA A 70 -10.61 12.31 -4.49
C ALA A 70 -9.66 11.19 -4.01
N LYS A 71 -9.03 11.42 -2.86
CA LYS A 71 -8.28 10.39 -2.12
C LYS A 71 -9.19 9.83 -1.04
N THR A 72 -9.51 8.54 -1.12
CA THR A 72 -10.25 7.86 -0.05
C THR A 72 -9.41 7.67 1.20
N GLY A 73 -8.08 7.73 1.06
CA GLY A 73 -7.10 7.69 2.15
C GLY A 73 -7.27 6.46 3.03
N PHE A 74 -7.11 6.65 4.33
CA PHE A 74 -7.17 5.59 5.34
C PHE A 74 -8.48 4.79 5.32
N LEU A 75 -9.64 5.45 5.20
CA LEU A 75 -10.94 4.77 5.22
C LEU A 75 -11.14 3.88 3.99
N GLY A 76 -10.73 4.37 2.81
CA GLY A 76 -10.75 3.57 1.59
C GLY A 76 -9.84 2.34 1.70
N ALA A 77 -8.65 2.50 2.27
CA ALA A 77 -7.73 1.40 2.47
C ALA A 77 -8.24 0.34 3.46
N LEU A 78 -8.98 0.74 4.50
CA LEU A 78 -9.63 -0.19 5.42
C LEU A 78 -10.67 -1.05 4.68
N LEU A 79 -11.56 -0.41 3.94
CA LEU A 79 -12.60 -1.10 3.17
C LEU A 79 -12.01 -1.98 2.07
N LEU A 80 -11.07 -1.45 1.28
CA LEU A 80 -10.43 -2.20 0.20
C LEU A 80 -9.56 -3.34 0.72
N GLY A 81 -8.91 -3.21 1.88
CA GLY A 81 -8.18 -4.31 2.51
C GLY A 81 -9.09 -5.49 2.86
N ILE A 82 -10.29 -5.21 3.39
CA ILE A 82 -11.30 -6.23 3.66
C ILE A 82 -11.79 -6.87 2.35
N VAL A 83 -12.11 -6.04 1.35
CA VAL A 83 -12.57 -6.51 0.03
C VAL A 83 -11.51 -7.39 -0.64
N ALA A 84 -10.24 -6.98 -0.65
CA ALA A 84 -9.13 -7.80 -1.17
C ALA A 84 -9.03 -9.13 -0.43
N GLY A 85 -9.08 -9.12 0.90
CA GLY A 85 -9.02 -10.34 1.70
C GLY A 85 -10.14 -11.33 1.35
N TYR A 86 -11.37 -10.86 1.24
CA TYR A 86 -12.50 -11.72 0.85
C TYR A 86 -12.44 -12.15 -0.61
N PHE A 87 -11.98 -11.28 -1.50
CA PHE A 87 -11.79 -11.60 -2.92
C PHE A 87 -10.79 -12.75 -3.10
N VAL A 88 -9.65 -12.67 -2.41
CA VAL A 88 -8.65 -13.76 -2.43
C VAL A 88 -9.19 -15.03 -1.78
N LYS A 89 -9.93 -14.91 -0.67
CA LYS A 89 -10.57 -16.07 -0.02
C LYS A 89 -11.57 -16.75 -0.97
N TRP A 90 -12.31 -15.98 -1.77
CA TRP A 90 -13.21 -16.49 -2.79
C TRP A 90 -12.46 -17.22 -3.90
N MET A 91 -11.36 -16.66 -4.43
CA MET A 91 -10.52 -17.33 -5.42
C MET A 91 -9.99 -18.68 -4.89
N LYS A 92 -9.53 -18.72 -3.62
CA LYS A 92 -9.06 -19.95 -2.97
C LYS A 92 -10.15 -21.04 -2.83
N SER A 93 -11.43 -20.67 -2.91
CA SER A 93 -12.55 -21.62 -2.79
C SER A 93 -12.82 -22.40 -4.09
N TRP A 94 -12.22 -22.01 -5.22
CA TRP A 94 -12.42 -22.68 -6.49
C TRP A 94 -11.88 -24.11 -6.49
N LYS A 95 -12.70 -25.04 -6.99
CA LYS A 95 -12.31 -26.44 -7.16
C LYS A 95 -11.43 -26.58 -8.40
N VAL A 96 -10.12 -26.51 -8.21
CA VAL A 96 -9.11 -26.70 -9.26
C VAL A 96 -8.37 -28.03 -9.07
N HIS A 97 -7.84 -28.58 -10.17
CA HIS A 97 -7.00 -29.79 -10.13
C HIS A 97 -5.78 -29.57 -9.20
N PRO A 98 -5.28 -30.60 -8.49
CA PRO A 98 -4.16 -30.47 -7.54
C PRO A 98 -2.94 -29.73 -8.10
N SER A 99 -2.61 -29.92 -9.38
CA SER A 99 -1.52 -29.24 -10.08
C SER A 99 -1.70 -27.72 -10.15
N ILE A 100 -2.94 -27.25 -10.33
CA ILE A 100 -3.27 -25.82 -10.40
C ILE A 100 -3.31 -25.20 -9.00
N ARG A 101 -3.68 -25.99 -7.99
CA ARG A 101 -3.77 -25.51 -6.60
C ARG A 101 -2.43 -25.02 -6.05
N ALA A 102 -1.32 -25.61 -6.50
CA ALA A 102 0.03 -25.21 -6.11
C ALA A 102 0.46 -23.86 -6.72
N ILE A 103 0.02 -23.56 -7.96
CA ILE A 103 0.36 -22.31 -8.66
C ILE A 103 -0.61 -21.17 -8.35
N MET A 104 -1.80 -21.47 -7.82
CA MET A 104 -2.83 -20.46 -7.52
C MET A 104 -2.33 -19.27 -6.69
N PRO A 105 -1.61 -19.45 -5.56
CA PRO A 105 -1.10 -18.36 -4.74
C PRO A 105 -0.06 -17.46 -5.41
N ILE A 106 0.57 -17.93 -6.47
CA ILE A 106 1.75 -17.29 -7.08
C ILE A 106 1.38 -16.63 -8.41
N LEU A 107 0.53 -17.29 -9.20
CA LEU A 107 0.22 -16.90 -10.58
C LEU A 107 -1.21 -16.41 -10.79
N ILE A 108 -2.17 -16.95 -10.02
CA ILE A 108 -3.59 -16.70 -10.27
C ILE A 108 -4.13 -15.63 -9.35
N ILE A 109 -3.75 -15.66 -8.08
CA ILE A 109 -4.09 -14.64 -7.08
C ILE A 109 -3.08 -13.50 -7.25
N PRO A 110 -3.49 -12.35 -7.81
CA PRO A 110 -2.63 -11.20 -7.99
C PRO A 110 -2.29 -10.57 -6.64
#